data_AF-A0A101FYZ4-F1
#
_entry.id   AF-A0A101FYZ4-F1
#
_cell.length_a   1.000
_cell.length_b   1.000
_cell.length_c   1.000
_cell.angle_alpha   90.00
_cell.angle_beta   90.00
_cell.angle_gamma   90.00
#
_symmetry.space_group_name_H-M   'P 1'
#
loop_
_entity.id
_entity.type
_entity.pdbx_description
1 polymer ?
#
loop_
_entity_poly.entity_id
_entity_poly.type
_entity_poly.pdbx_seq_one_letter_code
_entity_poly.pdbx_strand_id
1 'polypeptide(L)'
;MKKKLLYQIWIPLIISMILIGWAFYFFMRSMSGEPTLLSQWSDISLIYLLLPIIGFSLILLVITFAAIYFINHIGIKAKTGLQTTQKITGQLKEKTSRSGIKIIHFFSGPAAWLKTFQGVNKDE
;
A
#
# COMPACT_ATOMS: atom_id res chain seq x y z
N MET A 1 7.48 6.69 1.44
CA MET A 1 6.77 5.39 1.51
C MET A 1 7.18 4.53 2.72
N LYS A 2 8.47 4.43 3.06
CA LYS A 2 8.98 3.62 4.20
C LYS A 2 8.38 3.98 5.57
N LYS A 3 8.11 5.26 5.86
CA LYS A 3 7.54 5.72 7.14
C LYS A 3 6.11 5.22 7.41
N LYS A 4 5.25 5.10 6.39
CA LYS A 4 3.87 4.59 6.55
C LYS A 4 3.84 3.10 6.92
N LEU A 5 4.77 2.32 6.36
CA LEU A 5 4.87 0.88 6.57
C LEU A 5 5.37 0.54 7.98
N LEU A 6 6.27 1.37 8.53
CA LEU A 6 6.67 1.31 9.93
C LEU A 6 5.46 1.52 10.85
N TYR A 7 4.72 2.62 10.73
CA TYR A 7 3.55 2.85 11.60
C TYR A 7 2.50 1.74 11.52
N GLN A 8 2.31 1.15 10.34
CA GLN A 8 1.33 0.08 10.13
C GLN A 8 1.65 -1.21 10.91
N ILE A 9 2.94 -1.46 11.19
CA ILE A 9 3.40 -2.61 11.98
C ILE A 9 3.53 -2.25 13.46
N TRP A 10 4.03 -1.05 13.76
CA TRP A 10 4.27 -0.59 15.13
C TRP A 10 2.97 -0.37 15.91
N ILE A 11 1.90 0.13 15.28
CA ILE A 11 0.62 0.37 15.96
C ILE A 11 0.00 -0.92 16.52
N PRO A 12 -0.25 -1.98 15.72
CA PRO A 12 -0.83 -3.22 16.26
C PRO A 12 0.08 -3.89 17.29
N LEU A 13 1.41 -3.75 17.15
CA LEU A 13 2.37 -4.30 18.09
C LEU A 13 2.31 -3.60 19.45
N ILE A 14 2.23 -2.26 19.47
CA ILE A 14 2.06 -1.46 20.69
C ILE A 14 0.72 -1.79 21.38
N ILE A 15 -0.37 -1.88 20.61
CA ILE A 15 -1.70 -2.23 21.15
C ILE A 15 -1.68 -3.62 21.78
N SER A 16 -1.07 -4.60 21.13
CA SER A 16 -0.93 -5.96 21.68
C SER A 16 -0.11 -5.97 22.97
N MET A 17 0.97 -5.19 23.03
CA MET A 17 1.83 -5.10 24.22
C MET A 17 1.07 -4.49 25.42
N ILE A 18 0.22 -3.48 25.18
CA ILE A 18 -0.64 -2.89 26.20
C ILE A 18 -1.66 -3.91 26.71
N LEU A 19 -2.33 -4.66 25.82
CA LEU A 19 -3.31 -5.68 26.21
C LEU A 19 -2.69 -6.80 27.04
N ILE A 20 -1.50 -7.28 26.65
CA ILE A 20 -0.77 -8.32 27.40
C ILE A 20 -0.37 -7.79 28.79
N GLY A 21 0.17 -6.58 28.86
CA GLY A 21 0.53 -5.95 30.14
C GLY A 21 -0.68 -5.76 31.05
N TRP A 22 -1.84 -5.40 30.49
CA TRP A 22 -3.07 -5.23 31.24
C TRP A 22 -3.61 -6.56 31.78
N ALA A 23 -3.62 -7.61 30.95
CA ALA A 23 -3.99 -8.96 31.38
C ALA A 23 -3.05 -9.49 32.48
N PHE A 24 -1.74 -9.26 32.34
CA PHE A 24 -0.75 -9.64 33.34
C PHE A 24 -0.93 -8.90 34.67
N TYR A 25 -1.23 -7.60 34.62
CA TYR A 25 -1.53 -6.81 35.81
C TYR A 25 -2.75 -7.34 36.56
N PHE A 26 -3.85 -7.64 35.85
CA PHE A 26 -5.04 -8.23 36.45
C PHE A 26 -4.76 -9.60 37.09
N PHE A 27 -3.96 -10.42 36.42
CA PHE A 27 -3.55 -11.72 36.93
C PHE A 27 -2.76 -11.59 38.25
N MET A 28 -1.73 -10.75 38.29
CA MET A 28 -0.92 -10.55 39.50
C MET A 28 -1.73 -9.94 40.65
N ARG A 29 -2.66 -9.04 40.36
CA ARG A 29 -3.54 -8.43 41.37
C ARG A 29 -4.55 -9.42 41.95
N SER A 30 -4.98 -10.43 41.19
CA SER A 30 -5.84 -11.50 41.73
C SER A 30 -5.10 -12.41 42.73
N MET A 31 -3.80 -12.64 42.52
CA MET A 31 -2.99 -13.54 43.36
C MET A 31 -2.59 -12.97 44.74
N SER A 32 -2.69 -11.65 44.96
CA SER A 32 -2.18 -11.00 46.18
C SER A 32 -3.17 -10.97 47.37
N GLY A 33 -4.30 -11.68 47.30
CA GLY A 33 -5.28 -11.80 48.40
C GLY A 33 -5.10 -13.07 49.23
N GLU A 34 -5.57 -13.08 50.49
CA GLU A 34 -5.58 -14.31 51.29
C GLU A 34 -6.43 -15.39 50.60
N PRO A 35 -5.89 -16.61 50.38
CA PRO A 35 -6.56 -17.64 49.61
C PRO A 35 -7.73 -18.21 50.41
N THR A 36 -8.93 -17.75 50.09
CA THR A 36 -10.17 -18.42 50.48
C THR A 36 -10.56 -19.40 49.37
N LEU A 37 -11.31 -20.46 49.71
CA LEU A 37 -11.85 -21.40 48.72
C LEU A 37 -12.59 -20.67 47.59
N LEU A 38 -13.29 -19.58 47.92
CA LEU A 38 -13.98 -18.72 46.97
C LEU A 38 -13.01 -17.93 46.05
N SER A 39 -11.88 -17.45 46.57
CA SER A 39 -10.89 -16.75 45.75
C SER A 39 -10.19 -17.69 44.77
N GLN A 40 -9.90 -18.94 45.17
CA GLN A 40 -9.34 -19.94 44.26
C GLN A 40 -10.26 -20.25 43.07
N TRP A 41 -11.57 -20.42 43.32
CA TRP A 41 -12.54 -20.61 42.25
C TRP A 41 -12.71 -19.36 41.37
N SER A 42 -12.59 -18.16 41.95
CA SER A 42 -12.57 -16.90 41.21
C SER A 42 -11.36 -16.80 40.27
N ASP A 43 -10.16 -17.16 40.73
CA ASP A 43 -8.94 -17.10 39.93
C ASP A 43 -8.95 -18.12 38.79
N ILE A 44 -9.43 -19.34 39.05
CA ILE A 44 -9.62 -20.37 38.02
C ILE A 44 -10.62 -19.90 36.96
N SER A 45 -11.74 -19.29 37.38
CA SER A 45 -12.74 -18.75 36.47
C SER A 45 -12.18 -17.59 35.64
N LEU A 46 -11.35 -16.73 36.24
CA LEU A 46 -10.65 -15.65 35.56
C LEU A 46 -9.70 -16.18 34.48
N ILE A 47 -8.94 -17.23 34.77
CA ILE A 47 -8.04 -17.89 33.81
C ILE A 47 -8.84 -18.48 32.65
N TYR A 48 -9.93 -19.20 32.93
CA TYR A 48 -10.79 -19.77 31.90
C TYR A 48 -11.46 -18.72 31.01
N LEU A 49 -11.74 -17.53 31.56
CA LEU A 49 -12.29 -16.41 30.81
C LEU A 49 -11.20 -15.68 29.99
N LEU A 50 -10.00 -15.53 30.53
CA LEU A 50 -8.87 -14.88 29.86
C LEU A 50 -8.24 -15.74 28.76
N LEU A 51 -8.21 -17.06 28.91
CA LEU A 51 -7.62 -17.98 27.94
C LEU A 51 -8.18 -17.82 26.51
N PRO A 52 -9.51 -17.84 26.28
CA PRO A 52 -10.07 -17.63 24.94
C PRO A 52 -9.84 -16.20 24.44
N ILE A 53 -9.81 -15.19 25.32
CA ILE A 53 -9.52 -13.80 24.95
C ILE A 53 -8.08 -13.67 24.43
N ILE A 54 -7.12 -14.25 25.14
CA ILE A 54 -5.71 -14.27 24.75
C ILE A 54 -5.55 -15.04 23.43
N GLY A 55 -6.21 -16.20 23.31
CA GLY A 55 -6.23 -17.00 22.08
C GLY A 55 -6.78 -16.24 20.88
N PHE A 56 -7.94 -15.60 21.02
CA PHE A 56 -8.53 -14.76 19.96
C PHE A 56 -7.64 -13.58 19.61
N SER A 57 -7.02 -12.95 20.61
CA SER A 57 -6.14 -11.80 20.40
C SER A 57 -4.89 -12.18 19.60
N LEU A 58 -4.32 -13.37 19.85
CA LEU A 58 -3.21 -13.91 19.05
C LEU A 58 -3.63 -14.21 17.61
N ILE A 59 -4.81 -14.82 17.41
CA ILE A 59 -5.34 -15.09 16.07
C ILE A 59 -5.56 -13.78 15.30
N LEU A 60 -6.17 -12.78 15.93
CA LEU A 60 -6.36 -11.44 15.35
C LEU A 60 -5.04 -10.79 14.96
N LEU A 61 -4.00 -10.94 15.79
CA LEU A 61 -2.67 -10.42 15.49
C LEU A 61 -2.10 -11.09 14.23
N VAL A 62 -2.17 -12.42 14.12
CA VAL A 62 -1.75 -13.16 12.92
C VAL A 62 -2.50 -12.70 11.67
N ILE A 63 -3.84 -12.55 11.76
CA ILE A 63 -4.66 -12.06 10.65
C ILE A 63 -4.25 -10.65 10.24
N THR A 64 -3.97 -9.78 11.20
CA THR A 64 -3.54 -8.40 10.94
C THR A 64 -2.21 -8.37 10.18
N PHE A 65 -1.23 -9.17 10.59
CA PHE A 65 0.03 -9.32 9.86
C PHE A 65 -0.17 -9.87 8.45
N ALA A 66 -1.01 -10.89 8.28
CA ALA A 66 -1.34 -11.45 6.98
C ALA A 66 -2.01 -10.41 6.06
N ALA A 67 -2.94 -9.60 6.59
CA ALA A 67 -3.61 -8.54 5.85
C ALA A 67 -2.63 -7.44 5.41
N ILE A 68 -1.72 -7.00 6.29
CA ILE A 68 -0.68 -6.01 5.95
C ILE A 68 0.23 -6.56 4.86
N TYR A 69 0.62 -7.83 4.94
CA TYR A 69 1.43 -8.48 3.91
C TYR A 69 0.71 -8.51 2.55
N PHE A 70 -0.56 -8.92 2.54
CA PHE A 70 -1.38 -8.96 1.32
C PHE A 70 -1.55 -7.59 0.68
N ILE A 71 -1.88 -6.56 1.48
CA ILE A 71 -2.04 -5.18 0.99
C ILE A 71 -0.73 -4.66 0.37
N ASN A 72 0.41 -4.92 1.01
CA ASN A 72 1.70 -4.54 0.47
C ASN A 72 2.04 -5.27 -0.84
N HIS A 73 1.74 -6.58 -0.92
CA HIS A 73 1.98 -7.36 -2.13
C HIS A 73 1.13 -6.87 -3.32
N ILE A 74 -0.15 -6.58 -3.09
CA ILE A 74 -1.06 -6.02 -4.10
C ILE A 74 -0.62 -4.60 -4.49
N GLY A 75 -0.25 -3.76 -3.53
CA GLY A 75 0.21 -2.39 -3.77
C GLY A 75 1.48 -2.33 -4.63
N ILE A 76 2.40 -3.29 -4.47
CA ILE A 76 3.59 -3.41 -5.31
C ILE A 76 3.19 -3.76 -6.74
N LYS A 77 2.35 -4.78 -6.94
CA LYS A 77 1.87 -5.18 -8.28
C LYS A 77 1.13 -4.06 -9.00
N ALA A 78 0.28 -3.31 -8.29
CA ALA A 78 -0.44 -2.17 -8.85
C ALA A 78 0.51 -1.07 -9.33
N LYS A 79 1.57 -0.77 -8.58
CA LYS A 79 2.59 0.23 -8.98
C LYS A 79 3.38 -0.22 -10.20
N THR A 80 3.76 -1.48 -10.27
CA THR A 80 4.48 -2.03 -11.43
C THR A 80 3.61 -2.03 -12.68
N GLY A 81 2.31 -2.34 -12.53
CA GLY A 81 1.33 -2.19 -13.61
C GLY A 81 1.25 -0.76 -14.11
N LEU A 82 1.02 0.21 -13.23
CA LEU A 82 0.94 1.65 -13.55
C LEU A 82 2.19 2.20 -14.25
N GLN A 83 3.38 1.80 -13.81
CA GLN A 83 4.64 2.20 -14.45
C GLN A 83 4.79 1.62 -15.87
N THR A 84 4.32 0.39 -16.08
CA THR A 84 4.33 -0.25 -17.39
C THR A 84 3.37 0.47 -18.34
N THR A 85 2.16 0.79 -17.86
CA THR A 85 1.17 1.55 -18.65
C THR A 85 1.69 2.95 -18.98
N GLN A 86 2.34 3.65 -18.04
CA GLN A 86 2.94 4.96 -18.30
C GLN A 86 4.05 4.92 -19.36
N LYS A 87 4.91 3.89 -19.34
CA LYS A 87 5.93 3.71 -20.37
C LYS A 87 5.31 3.45 -21.75
N ILE A 88 4.27 2.62 -21.82
CA ILE A 88 3.55 2.32 -23.07
C ILE A 88 2.87 3.58 -23.61
N THR A 89 2.19 4.35 -22.76
CA THR A 89 1.55 5.63 -23.15
C THR A 89 2.59 6.66 -23.60
N GLY A 90 3.75 6.71 -22.94
CA GLY A 90 4.87 7.56 -23.36
C GLY A 90 5.39 7.21 -24.75
N GLN A 91 5.62 5.92 -25.02
CA GLN A 91 6.06 5.43 -26.32
C GLN A 91 5.02 5.66 -27.42
N LEU A 92 3.73 5.47 -27.12
CA LEU A 92 2.64 5.78 -28.04
C LEU A 92 2.57 7.26 -28.36
N LYS A 93 2.67 8.13 -27.35
CA LYS A 93 2.68 9.59 -27.54
C LYS A 93 3.86 10.04 -28.40
N GLU A 94 5.04 9.48 -28.17
CA GLU A 94 6.23 9.77 -28.96
C GLU A 94 6.10 9.28 -30.41
N LYS A 95 5.55 8.08 -30.62
CA LYS A 95 5.29 7.52 -31.96
C LYS A 95 4.26 8.36 -32.73
N THR A 96 3.18 8.79 -32.06
CA THR A 96 2.17 9.67 -32.67
C THR A 96 2.72 11.05 -32.97
N SER A 97 3.55 11.62 -32.10
CA SER A 97 4.20 12.91 -32.34
C SER A 97 5.17 12.84 -33.53
N ARG A 98 6.01 11.80 -33.63
CA ARG A 98 6.88 11.59 -34.79
C ARG A 98 6.11 11.38 -36.09
N SER A 99 4.99 10.66 -36.05
CA SER A 99 4.10 10.49 -37.21
C SER A 99 3.44 11.80 -37.61
N GLY A 100 2.97 12.61 -36.65
CA GLY A 100 2.41 13.94 -36.92
C GLY A 100 3.43 14.88 -37.56
N ILE A 101 4.67 14.89 -37.06
CA ILE A 101 5.77 15.67 -37.65
C ILE A 101 6.07 15.19 -39.08
N LYS A 102 6.09 13.88 -39.34
CA LYS A 102 6.26 13.35 -40.71
C LYS A 102 5.15 13.77 -41.65
N ILE A 103 3.89 13.75 -41.19
CA ILE A 103 2.74 14.17 -41.99
C ILE A 103 2.83 15.67 -42.30
N ILE A 104 3.12 16.49 -41.29
CA ILE A 104 3.31 17.94 -41.47
C ILE A 104 4.44 18.20 -42.46
N HIS A 105 5.57 17.51 -42.34
CA HIS A 105 6.71 17.65 -43.26
C HIS A 105 6.40 17.16 -44.69
N PHE A 106 5.57 16.13 -44.83
CA PHE A 106 5.12 15.63 -46.13
C PHE A 106 4.19 16.63 -46.83
N PHE A 107 3.30 17.30 -46.09
CA PHE A 107 2.41 18.32 -46.65
C PHE A 107 3.07 19.70 -46.80
N SER A 108 4.07 20.04 -45.98
CA SER A 108 4.80 21.31 -46.11
C SER A 108 5.86 21.30 -47.21
N GLY A 109 6.36 20.13 -47.62
CA GLY A 109 7.31 19.99 -48.74
C GLY A 109 6.78 20.54 -50.07
N PRO A 110 5.60 20.09 -50.54
CA PRO A 110 4.96 20.63 -51.74
C PRO A 110 4.62 22.12 -51.63
N ALA A 111 4.19 22.59 -50.45
CA ALA A 111 3.87 23.99 -50.21
C ALA A 111 5.11 24.91 -50.20
N ALA A 112 6.22 24.43 -49.65
CA ALA A 112 7.51 25.12 -49.70
C ALA A 112 8.05 25.17 -51.13
N TRP A 113 7.97 24.06 -51.86
CA TRP A 113 8.34 23.96 -53.28
C TRP A 113 7.51 24.90 -54.16
N LEU A 114 6.19 24.95 -53.98
CA LEU A 114 5.30 25.89 -54.70
C LEU A 114 5.65 27.36 -54.42
N LYS A 115 6.02 27.72 -53.19
CA LYS A 115 6.48 29.08 -52.87
C LYS A 115 7.80 29.42 -53.58
N THR A 116 8.71 28.45 -53.74
CA THR A 116 9.96 28.65 -54.48
C THR A 116 9.68 28.92 -55.97
N PHE A 117 8.74 28.18 -56.58
CA PHE A 117 8.35 28.41 -57.98
C PHE A 117 7.59 29.72 -58.20
N GLN A 118 6.73 30.13 -57.26
CA GLN A 118 6.04 31.42 -57.36
C GLN A 118 6.95 32.64 -57.10
N GLY A 119 8.05 32.46 -56.37
CA GLY A 119 9.06 33.51 -56.18
C GLY A 119 9.97 33.70 -57.40
N VAL A 120 10.27 32.62 -58.13
CA VAL A 120 11.12 32.66 -59.34
C VAL A 120 10.39 33.27 -60.54
N ASN A 121 9.06 33.20 -60.60
CA ASN A 121 8.26 33.66 -61.74
C ASN A 121 7.81 35.13 -61.65
N LYS A 122 8.37 35.91 -60.72
CA LYS A 122 8.05 37.35 -60.53
C LYS A 122 9.14 38.30 -61.05
N ASP A 123 10.23 37.75 -61.59
CA ASP A 123 11.40 38.50 -62.03
C ASP A 123 11.62 38.43 -63.56
N GLU A 124 10.57 38.13 -64.35
CA GLU A 124 10.54 38.31 -65.82
C GLU A 124 9.65 39.49 -66.22
#